data_AF-A0A8J2LIG2-F1
#
_entry.id   AF-A0A8J2LIG2-F1
#
_cell.length_a   1.000
_cell.length_b   1.000
_cell.length_c   1.000
_cell.angle_alpha   90.00
_cell.angle_beta   90.00
_cell.angle_gamma   90.00
#
_symmetry.space_group_name_H-M   'P 1'
#
loop_
_entity.id
_entity.type
_entity.pdbx_description
1 polymer ?
#
loop_
_entity_poly.entity_id
_entity_poly.type
_entity_poly.pdbx_seq_one_letter_code
_entity_poly.pdbx_strand_id
1 'polypeptide(L)'
;MLVTTQLLMNVEAAELRAVGRLPGSNRRVKRQEDDDDQESDRKVVGSRNGTVANLGPVTIGSFRGYVHSVDSSDAIILDDKTLEIPDFSYDGEGPASWFVVGQDGDYTQEFVDLPDITVIPDENESCNGLKRYNGQTLRLTLPGKLKMSDISYVSLYCLRFNHNFGYLVIPDDLKLRKSPRDTSRLEECENVESSESGSGGTDNGGDRRPRPRPRPRPTEEPEKRPGLIGGLLNLLG
;
A
#
# COMPACT_ATOMS: atom_id res chain seq x y z
N MET A 1 5.08 27.22 -43.87
CA MET A 1 5.21 28.22 -42.79
C MET A 1 5.26 27.45 -41.48
N LEU A 2 6.44 27.38 -40.86
CA LEU A 2 6.64 26.72 -39.57
C LEU A 2 6.27 27.70 -38.46
N VAL A 3 5.42 27.26 -37.52
CA VAL A 3 5.21 27.98 -36.26
C VAL A 3 5.55 27.03 -35.12
N THR A 4 6.80 27.14 -34.67
CA THR A 4 7.32 26.53 -33.45
C THR A 4 7.14 27.52 -32.30
N THR A 5 6.41 27.17 -31.25
CA THR A 5 6.40 27.91 -29.98
C THR A 5 6.98 27.01 -28.89
N GLN A 6 8.23 27.28 -28.55
CA GLN A 6 8.99 26.71 -27.43
C GLN A 6 8.54 27.40 -26.13
N LEU A 7 8.13 26.63 -25.12
CA LEU A 7 7.84 27.13 -23.77
C LEU A 7 9.14 27.11 -22.94
N LEU A 8 9.55 28.27 -22.43
CA LEU A 8 10.75 28.48 -21.62
C LEU A 8 10.51 28.10 -20.15
N MET A 9 11.48 27.39 -19.57
CA MET A 9 11.62 27.12 -18.14
C MET A 9 12.15 28.36 -17.41
N ASN A 10 11.59 28.67 -16.24
CA ASN A 10 12.16 29.65 -15.32
C ASN A 10 12.78 28.93 -14.12
N VAL A 11 14.10 29.08 -13.95
CA VAL A 11 14.88 28.79 -12.74
C VAL A 11 15.32 30.13 -12.20
N GLU A 12 14.92 30.48 -10.98
CA GLU A 12 15.43 31.67 -10.29
C GLU A 12 16.18 31.24 -9.04
N ALA A 13 17.51 31.34 -9.10
CA ALA A 13 18.41 31.26 -7.97
C ALA A 13 19.08 32.63 -7.82
N ALA A 14 19.00 33.22 -6.63
CA ALA A 14 19.75 34.42 -6.28
C ALA A 14 20.47 34.18 -4.94
N GLU A 15 21.80 34.03 -5.04
CA GLU A 15 22.75 34.18 -3.94
C GLU A 15 22.78 35.63 -3.44
N LEU A 16 23.01 35.82 -2.14
CA LEU A 16 23.70 37.01 -1.63
C LEU A 16 24.81 36.60 -0.68
N ARG A 17 26.05 36.76 -1.16
CA ARG A 17 27.29 36.79 -0.38
C ARG A 17 27.49 38.19 0.17
N ALA A 18 27.91 38.31 1.43
CA ALA A 18 28.62 39.48 1.91
C ALA A 18 29.72 39.06 2.90
N VAL A 19 30.92 39.55 2.62
CA VAL A 19 32.21 39.31 3.29
C VAL A 19 32.48 40.46 4.27
N GLY A 20 33.09 40.18 5.43
CA GLY A 20 33.62 41.23 6.31
C GLY A 20 34.51 40.70 7.45
N ARG A 21 35.73 41.25 7.54
CA ARG A 21 36.91 40.82 8.31
C ARG A 21 36.92 41.19 9.82
N LEU A 22 37.71 40.40 10.57
CA LEU A 22 38.34 40.59 11.91
C LEU A 22 39.30 41.83 11.98
N PRO A 23 39.97 42.26 13.10
CA PRO A 23 40.32 41.51 14.34
C PRO A 23 40.40 42.27 15.71
N GLY A 24 40.47 41.47 16.79
CA GLY A 24 41.50 41.50 17.86
C GLY A 24 41.47 42.58 18.96
N SER A 25 41.45 42.15 20.24
CA SER A 25 42.35 42.69 21.29
C SER A 25 42.25 41.87 22.60
N ASN A 26 43.38 41.30 23.04
CA ASN A 26 43.56 40.73 24.37
C ASN A 26 43.74 41.84 25.42
N ARG A 27 43.04 41.76 26.56
CA ARG A 27 43.46 42.45 27.79
C ARG A 27 43.30 41.56 29.00
N ARG A 28 44.42 41.40 29.70
CA ARG A 28 44.67 40.65 30.93
C ARG A 28 44.54 41.61 32.11
N VAL A 29 43.67 41.32 33.08
CA VAL A 29 43.76 41.86 34.45
C VAL A 29 43.27 40.77 35.43
N LYS A 30 44.01 40.60 36.53
CA LYS A 30 43.80 39.68 37.67
C LYS A 30 43.20 40.46 38.86
N ARG A 31 42.64 39.69 39.81
CA ARG A 31 42.20 40.00 41.21
C ARG A 31 40.67 40.24 41.30
N GLN A 32 39.88 39.35 41.91
CA GLN A 32 39.72 39.03 43.35
C GLN A 32 39.09 40.25 44.05
N GLU A 33 37.85 40.19 44.53
CA GLU A 33 37.38 39.47 45.73
C GLU A 33 35.83 39.59 45.83
N ASP A 34 35.25 38.78 46.73
CA ASP A 34 34.00 38.97 47.49
C ASP A 34 32.66 38.37 47.01
N ASP A 35 32.13 37.59 47.95
CA ASP A 35 30.86 36.87 48.03
C ASP A 35 29.64 37.81 47.95
N ASP A 36 28.56 37.36 47.30
CA ASP A 36 27.18 37.57 47.76
C ASP A 36 26.19 36.81 46.87
N ASP A 37 25.30 36.07 47.55
CA ASP A 37 24.22 35.27 46.98
C ASP A 37 23.24 36.12 46.17
N GLN A 38 22.92 35.68 44.94
CA GLN A 38 21.55 35.78 44.42
C GLN A 38 21.28 34.90 43.19
N GLU A 39 20.43 33.91 43.45
CA GLU A 39 19.49 33.26 42.54
C GLU A 39 18.90 34.25 41.51
N SER A 40 19.18 34.03 40.23
CA SER A 40 18.25 34.08 39.08
C SER A 40 19.03 34.36 37.80
N ASP A 41 19.24 33.32 37.00
CA ASP A 41 19.09 33.49 35.55
C ASP A 41 18.86 32.13 34.89
N ARG A 42 17.59 31.92 34.58
CA ARG A 42 17.20 31.03 33.48
C ARG A 42 17.97 31.49 32.25
N LYS A 43 18.68 30.56 31.61
CA LYS A 43 18.66 30.28 30.15
C LYS A 43 19.99 29.66 29.73
N VAL A 44 20.02 28.33 29.67
CA VAL A 44 21.01 27.61 28.86
C VAL A 44 20.27 26.60 27.99
N VAL A 45 20.16 27.02 26.73
CA VAL A 45 20.19 26.22 25.50
C VAL A 45 18.95 25.39 25.18
N GLY A 46 18.34 25.75 24.04
CA GLY A 46 17.11 25.21 23.53
C GLY A 46 17.06 23.69 23.48
N SER A 47 15.92 23.17 23.92
CA SER A 47 15.50 21.80 23.64
C SER A 47 15.46 21.64 22.13
N ARG A 48 16.45 20.93 21.60
CA ARG A 48 16.48 20.41 20.24
C ARG A 48 15.15 19.68 20.02
N ASN A 49 14.50 19.89 18.88
CA ASN A 49 13.48 18.96 18.39
C ASN A 49 14.08 17.56 18.46
N GLY A 50 13.65 16.77 19.44
CA GLY A 50 14.20 15.46 19.75
C GLY A 50 13.05 14.53 20.06
N THR A 51 12.22 14.25 19.06
CA THR A 51 11.17 13.24 19.19
C THR A 51 11.82 11.87 19.04
N VAL A 52 12.26 11.27 20.14
CA VAL A 52 12.55 9.83 20.13
C VAL A 52 12.11 9.22 21.45
N ALA A 53 10.92 8.62 21.48
CA ALA A 53 10.61 7.57 22.44
C ALA A 53 9.45 6.68 21.94
N ASN A 54 9.77 5.65 21.14
CA ASN A 54 8.90 4.49 20.98
C ASN A 54 9.63 3.28 21.61
N LEU A 55 8.94 2.44 22.39
CA LEU A 55 9.33 1.08 22.82
C LEU A 55 8.06 0.38 23.39
N GLY A 56 6.91 0.70 22.82
CA GLY A 56 5.57 0.17 23.13
C GLY A 56 4.68 0.27 21.88
N PRO A 57 3.40 -0.15 21.95
CA PRO A 57 2.52 -0.11 20.79
C PRO A 57 2.35 1.30 20.21
N VAL A 58 2.33 1.41 18.88
CA VAL A 58 2.21 2.68 18.15
C VAL A 58 1.00 2.62 17.22
N THR A 59 0.06 3.56 17.37
CA THR A 59 -1.08 3.71 16.45
C THR A 59 -0.68 4.56 15.24
N ILE A 60 -0.96 4.10 14.03
CA ILE A 60 -0.46 4.72 12.78
C ILE A 60 -1.55 5.22 11.82
N GLY A 61 -2.80 4.88 12.08
CA GLY A 61 -3.96 5.22 11.23
C GLY A 61 -4.57 3.99 10.55
N SER A 62 -5.58 4.19 9.71
CA SER A 62 -6.32 3.12 9.04
C SER A 62 -5.92 2.89 7.58
N PHE A 63 -6.35 1.76 7.02
CA PHE A 63 -6.25 1.48 5.59
C PHE A 63 -7.03 2.51 4.78
N ARG A 64 -6.39 2.98 3.70
CA ARG A 64 -6.98 3.84 2.68
C ARG A 64 -7.28 2.99 1.46
N GLY A 65 -8.52 2.55 1.32
CA GLY A 65 -8.99 1.78 0.18
C GLY A 65 -9.34 2.65 -1.04
N TYR A 66 -9.16 2.09 -2.23
CA TYR A 66 -9.67 2.63 -3.50
C TYR A 66 -10.92 1.88 -3.95
N VAL A 67 -10.85 0.55 -3.90
CA VAL A 67 -11.86 -0.37 -4.43
C VAL A 67 -11.98 -1.60 -3.52
N HIS A 68 -12.90 -2.50 -3.85
CA HIS A 68 -13.07 -3.79 -3.18
C HIS A 68 -13.38 -3.73 -1.68
N SER A 69 -13.98 -2.62 -1.25
CA SER A 69 -14.37 -2.37 0.15
C SER A 69 -13.22 -2.55 1.14
N VAL A 70 -12.01 -2.10 0.77
CA VAL A 70 -10.85 -2.11 1.68
C VAL A 70 -10.99 -0.98 2.69
N ASP A 71 -11.22 -1.34 3.95
CA ASP A 71 -11.29 -0.40 5.08
C ASP A 71 -10.76 -1.05 6.37
N SER A 72 -10.45 -0.22 7.36
CA SER A 72 -10.12 -0.67 8.71
C SER A 72 -10.33 0.43 9.74
N SER A 73 -10.30 0.05 11.02
CA SER A 73 -10.01 0.96 12.13
C SER A 73 -8.52 1.31 12.17
N ASP A 74 -8.12 2.20 13.09
CA ASP A 74 -6.71 2.57 13.26
C ASP A 74 -5.86 1.35 13.62
N ALA A 75 -4.86 1.09 12.79
CA ALA A 75 -3.89 0.02 12.96
C ALA A 75 -2.84 0.36 14.02
N ILE A 76 -2.31 -0.69 14.63
CA ILE A 76 -1.39 -0.61 15.76
C ILE A 76 -0.18 -1.50 15.50
N ILE A 77 1.01 -0.90 15.49
CA ILE A 77 2.27 -1.63 15.48
C ILE A 77 2.56 -2.08 16.91
N LEU A 78 2.57 -3.39 17.15
CA LEU A 78 2.75 -3.96 18.50
C LEU A 78 4.22 -4.16 18.87
N ASP A 79 5.07 -4.47 17.90
CA ASP A 79 6.51 -4.67 18.02
C ASP A 79 7.19 -4.55 16.64
N ASP A 80 8.49 -4.84 16.54
CA ASP A 80 9.23 -4.72 15.28
C ASP A 80 8.81 -5.70 14.17
N LYS A 81 7.91 -6.65 14.45
CA LYS A 81 7.40 -7.65 13.50
C LYS A 81 5.89 -7.66 13.33
N THR A 82 5.14 -7.13 14.27
CA THR A 82 3.71 -7.42 14.39
C THR A 82 2.86 -6.18 14.21
N LEU A 83 1.95 -6.23 13.24
CA LEU A 83 0.94 -5.21 12.97
C LEU A 83 -0.44 -5.77 13.28
N GLU A 84 -1.23 -5.05 14.05
CA GLU A 84 -2.63 -5.35 14.30
C GLU A 84 -3.53 -4.36 13.55
N ILE A 85 -4.51 -4.87 12.82
CA ILE A 85 -5.43 -4.10 11.98
C ILE A 85 -6.85 -4.45 12.42
N PRO A 86 -7.48 -3.68 13.30
CA PRO A 86 -8.85 -3.94 13.74
C PRO A 86 -9.88 -3.62 12.65
N ASP A 87 -11.02 -4.30 12.71
CA ASP A 87 -12.19 -4.08 11.84
C ASP A 87 -11.87 -4.07 10.34
N PHE A 88 -10.92 -4.89 9.90
CA PHE A 88 -10.51 -4.94 8.50
C PHE A 88 -11.59 -5.59 7.63
N SER A 89 -11.88 -4.94 6.50
CA SER A 89 -12.82 -5.41 5.48
C SER A 89 -12.15 -5.47 4.10
N TYR A 90 -12.53 -6.47 3.32
CA TYR A 90 -12.17 -6.64 1.90
C TYR A 90 -13.14 -7.63 1.27
N ASP A 91 -13.72 -7.31 0.11
CA ASP A 91 -14.78 -8.13 -0.49
C ASP A 91 -14.29 -9.44 -1.13
N GLY A 92 -12.98 -9.65 -1.34
CA GLY A 92 -12.46 -10.89 -1.89
C GLY A 92 -12.62 -11.05 -3.41
N GLU A 93 -12.96 -9.99 -4.15
CA GLU A 93 -13.15 -10.07 -5.62
C GLU A 93 -11.84 -10.05 -6.42
N GLY A 94 -10.70 -9.71 -5.79
CA GLY A 94 -9.40 -9.75 -6.44
C GLY A 94 -8.89 -11.18 -6.65
N PRO A 95 -8.53 -11.58 -7.88
CA PRO A 95 -8.18 -12.96 -8.19
C PRO A 95 -6.78 -13.37 -7.73
N ALA A 96 -5.92 -12.41 -7.40
CA ALA A 96 -4.52 -12.61 -7.08
C ALA A 96 -4.08 -11.52 -6.09
N SER A 97 -4.77 -11.45 -4.95
CA SER A 97 -4.56 -10.40 -3.94
C SER A 97 -3.80 -10.91 -2.74
N TRP A 98 -2.79 -10.15 -2.30
CA TRP A 98 -1.99 -10.42 -1.11
C TRP A 98 -1.75 -9.16 -0.30
N PHE A 99 -1.34 -9.34 0.96
CA PHE A 99 -0.67 -8.28 1.69
C PHE A 99 0.77 -8.19 1.19
N VAL A 100 1.17 -6.98 0.78
CA VAL A 100 2.52 -6.68 0.33
C VAL A 100 3.08 -5.53 1.13
N VAL A 101 4.40 -5.50 1.28
CA VAL A 101 5.11 -4.42 1.95
C VAL A 101 6.27 -3.97 1.09
N GLY A 102 6.64 -2.70 1.20
CA GLY A 102 7.75 -2.13 0.46
C GLY A 102 8.28 -0.88 1.15
N GLN A 103 9.44 -0.43 0.68
CA GLN A 103 10.09 0.79 1.18
C GLN A 103 9.86 1.98 0.23
N ASP A 104 9.82 1.73 -1.08
CA ASP A 104 9.75 2.74 -2.13
C ASP A 104 8.55 2.53 -3.06
N GLY A 105 8.34 3.47 -3.98
CA GLY A 105 7.26 3.43 -4.97
C GLY A 105 6.07 4.33 -4.61
N ASP A 106 5.23 4.60 -5.60
CA ASP A 106 4.03 5.44 -5.42
C ASP A 106 2.84 4.58 -4.96
N TYR A 107 2.97 3.98 -3.78
CA TYR A 107 1.93 3.14 -3.13
C TYR A 107 0.64 3.90 -2.82
N THR A 108 0.60 5.22 -3.09
CA THR A 108 -0.58 6.06 -2.96
C THR A 108 -1.38 6.21 -4.26
N GLN A 109 -1.06 5.40 -5.28
CA GLN A 109 -1.88 5.25 -6.49
C GLN A 109 -2.60 3.91 -6.51
N GLU A 110 -3.74 3.88 -7.21
CA GLU A 110 -4.55 2.68 -7.41
C GLU A 110 -3.93 1.74 -8.45
N PHE A 111 -3.60 2.24 -9.65
CA PHE A 111 -2.95 1.45 -10.70
C PHE A 111 -1.47 1.80 -10.77
N VAL A 112 -0.65 0.96 -10.17
CA VAL A 112 0.78 1.21 -10.00
C VAL A 112 1.55 -0.08 -9.93
N ASP A 113 2.65 -0.15 -10.66
CA ASP A 113 3.65 -1.20 -10.50
C ASP A 113 4.57 -0.81 -9.33
N LEU A 114 4.54 -1.60 -8.25
CA LEU A 114 5.32 -1.32 -7.05
C LEU A 114 6.65 -2.07 -7.10
N PRO A 115 7.80 -1.37 -7.14
CA PRO A 115 9.10 -2.01 -7.19
C PRO A 115 9.45 -2.67 -5.85
N ASP A 116 10.24 -3.74 -5.91
CA ASP A 116 10.91 -4.37 -4.76
C ASP A 116 9.97 -4.71 -3.58
N ILE A 117 8.71 -5.04 -3.88
CA ILE A 117 7.73 -5.45 -2.87
C ILE A 117 7.99 -6.87 -2.36
N THR A 118 7.70 -7.07 -1.08
CA THR A 118 7.68 -8.39 -0.45
C THR A 118 6.25 -8.79 -0.14
N VAL A 119 5.83 -9.98 -0.58
CA VAL A 119 4.55 -10.57 -0.17
C VAL A 119 4.70 -11.14 1.23
N ILE A 120 3.78 -10.79 2.13
CA ILE A 120 3.78 -11.30 3.51
C ILE A 120 2.60 -12.26 3.74
N PRO A 121 2.75 -13.25 4.63
CA PRO A 121 1.66 -14.15 4.98
C PRO A 121 0.47 -13.42 5.60
N ASP A 122 -0.72 -14.02 5.46
CA ASP A 122 -1.94 -13.58 6.15
C ASP A 122 -1.88 -13.86 7.67
N GLU A 123 -2.97 -13.55 8.38
CA GLU A 123 -3.06 -13.74 9.84
C GLU A 123 -3.00 -15.21 10.29
N ASN A 124 -3.16 -16.16 9.36
CA ASN A 124 -3.03 -17.60 9.58
C ASN A 124 -1.67 -18.13 9.09
N GLU A 125 -0.71 -17.25 8.80
CA GLU A 125 0.61 -17.59 8.26
C GLU A 125 0.54 -18.27 6.89
N SER A 126 -0.52 -18.00 6.12
CA SER A 126 -0.72 -18.56 4.78
C SER A 126 -0.25 -17.57 3.71
N CYS A 127 0.48 -18.10 2.73
CA CYS A 127 0.88 -17.38 1.50
C CYS A 127 -0.13 -17.52 0.36
N ASN A 128 -1.29 -18.13 0.60
CA ASN A 128 -2.34 -18.24 -0.41
C ASN A 128 -2.98 -16.87 -0.69
N GLY A 129 -3.63 -16.73 -1.85
CA GLY A 129 -4.39 -15.53 -2.17
C GLY A 129 -5.45 -15.22 -1.10
N LEU A 130 -5.58 -13.94 -0.76
CA LEU A 130 -6.48 -13.45 0.28
C LEU A 130 -7.93 -13.75 -0.07
N LYS A 131 -8.68 -14.08 0.97
CA LYS A 131 -10.14 -14.27 0.90
C LYS A 131 -10.85 -13.02 1.41
N ARG A 132 -12.18 -13.07 1.37
CA ARG A 132 -13.03 -12.01 1.92
C ARG A 132 -12.80 -11.84 3.42
N TYR A 133 -12.67 -10.59 3.85
CA TYR A 133 -12.68 -10.15 5.25
C TYR A 133 -13.93 -9.28 5.49
N ASN A 134 -14.54 -9.41 6.66
CA ASN A 134 -15.74 -8.67 7.04
C ASN A 134 -15.65 -8.21 8.50
N GLY A 135 -15.05 -7.03 8.73
CA GLY A 135 -14.86 -6.45 10.06
C GLY A 135 -14.03 -7.34 10.99
N GLN A 136 -12.95 -7.95 10.49
CA GLN A 136 -12.11 -8.87 11.27
C GLN A 136 -10.85 -8.16 11.78
N THR A 137 -10.41 -8.47 13.01
CA THR A 137 -9.10 -8.01 13.48
C THR A 137 -8.01 -8.91 12.93
N LEU A 138 -7.14 -8.35 12.08
CA LEU A 138 -5.99 -9.07 11.52
C LEU A 138 -4.74 -8.81 12.35
N ARG A 139 -3.89 -9.82 12.48
CA ARG A 139 -2.57 -9.69 13.08
C ARG A 139 -1.51 -10.22 12.13
N LEU A 140 -0.93 -9.32 11.36
CA LEU A 140 0.08 -9.64 10.37
C LEU A 140 1.46 -9.67 11.02
N THR A 141 2.26 -10.67 10.68
CA THR A 141 3.61 -10.86 11.21
C THR A 141 4.63 -10.86 10.07
N LEU A 142 5.61 -9.96 10.12
CA LEU A 142 6.65 -9.88 9.10
C LEU A 142 7.59 -11.11 9.17
N PRO A 143 7.81 -11.80 8.03
CA PRO A 143 8.62 -13.00 7.98
C PRO A 143 10.12 -12.70 8.11
N GLY A 144 10.90 -13.75 8.28
CA GLY A 144 12.36 -13.73 8.17
C GLY A 144 13.04 -12.60 8.94
N LYS A 145 13.83 -11.78 8.24
CA LYS A 145 14.60 -10.68 8.84
C LYS A 145 13.93 -9.32 8.74
N LEU A 146 12.85 -9.20 7.96
CA LEU A 146 12.16 -7.95 7.66
C LEU A 146 11.52 -7.32 8.90
N LYS A 147 11.68 -6.01 9.12
CA LYS A 147 11.08 -5.30 10.26
C LYS A 147 10.15 -4.18 9.81
N MET A 148 9.29 -3.75 10.73
CA MET A 148 8.44 -2.56 10.54
C MET A 148 9.26 -1.30 10.25
N SER A 149 10.50 -1.22 10.76
CA SER A 149 11.42 -0.11 10.48
C SER A 149 12.02 -0.11 9.07
N ASP A 150 11.87 -1.22 8.34
CA ASP A 150 12.50 -1.44 7.04
C ASP A 150 11.51 -1.19 5.89
N ILE A 151 10.25 -0.85 6.20
CA ILE A 151 9.15 -0.68 5.25
C ILE A 151 8.47 0.68 5.49
N SER A 152 7.89 1.25 4.44
CA SER A 152 7.13 2.51 4.50
C SER A 152 5.63 2.32 4.30
N TYR A 153 5.20 1.15 3.83
CA TYR A 153 3.78 0.84 3.67
C TYR A 153 3.47 -0.66 3.79
N VAL A 154 2.19 -0.94 4.05
CA VAL A 154 1.53 -2.22 3.80
C VAL A 154 0.40 -1.98 2.79
N SER A 155 0.21 -2.84 1.81
CA SER A 155 -0.87 -2.73 0.83
C SER A 155 -1.60 -4.05 0.63
N LEU A 156 -2.90 -3.99 0.38
CA LEU A 156 -3.64 -5.10 -0.21
C LEU A 156 -3.56 -4.92 -1.72
N TYR A 157 -2.79 -5.79 -2.38
CA TYR A 157 -2.34 -5.57 -3.75
C TYR A 157 -2.63 -6.79 -4.62
N CYS A 158 -3.19 -6.54 -5.79
CA CYS A 158 -3.44 -7.56 -6.80
C CYS A 158 -2.24 -7.65 -7.77
N LEU A 159 -1.37 -8.64 -7.56
CA LEU A 159 -0.14 -8.81 -8.36
C LEU A 159 -0.44 -9.04 -9.84
N ARG A 160 -1.53 -9.72 -10.17
CA ARG A 160 -1.89 -10.05 -11.57
C ARG A 160 -2.16 -8.81 -12.42
N PHE A 161 -2.64 -7.72 -11.82
CA PHE A 161 -3.10 -6.54 -12.54
C PHE A 161 -2.40 -5.26 -12.13
N ASN A 162 -1.36 -5.34 -11.30
CA ASN A 162 -0.68 -4.20 -10.72
C ASN A 162 -1.65 -3.17 -10.12
N HIS A 163 -2.63 -3.69 -9.36
CA HIS A 163 -3.77 -2.92 -8.87
C HIS A 163 -3.73 -2.93 -7.34
N ASN A 164 -3.39 -1.79 -6.78
CA ASN A 164 -3.42 -1.52 -5.35
C ASN A 164 -4.86 -1.26 -4.92
N PHE A 165 -5.42 -2.13 -4.09
CA PHE A 165 -6.79 -1.95 -3.62
C PHE A 165 -6.86 -1.06 -2.39
N GLY A 166 -5.76 -0.92 -1.67
CA GLY A 166 -5.64 -0.01 -0.55
C GLY A 166 -4.33 -0.16 0.19
N TYR A 167 -3.93 0.90 0.89
CA TYR A 167 -2.65 0.98 1.55
C TYR A 167 -2.76 1.53 2.97
N LEU A 168 -1.75 1.22 3.78
CA LEU A 168 -1.53 1.72 5.12
C LEU A 168 -0.11 2.26 5.20
N VAL A 169 0.03 3.50 5.67
CA VAL A 169 1.33 4.18 5.78
C VAL A 169 2.02 3.71 7.06
N ILE A 170 3.27 3.28 6.95
CA ILE A 170 4.15 3.02 8.09
C ILE A 170 4.98 4.28 8.34
N PRO A 171 4.91 4.88 9.53
CA PRO A 171 5.69 6.08 9.84
C PRO A 171 7.18 5.81 9.79
N ASP A 172 7.93 6.79 9.28
CA ASP A 172 9.38 6.83 9.44
C ASP A 172 9.73 7.08 10.94
N ASP A 173 10.93 6.68 11.36
CA ASP A 173 11.46 6.89 12.72
C ASP A 173 10.80 6.08 13.86
N LEU A 174 10.32 4.87 13.58
CA LEU A 174 9.85 3.94 14.61
C LEU A 174 11.00 3.42 15.49
N LYS A 175 10.78 3.45 16.82
CA LYS A 175 11.62 2.74 17.80
C LYS A 175 10.78 1.63 18.41
N LEU A 176 10.95 0.40 17.97
CA LEU A 176 10.08 -0.69 18.41
C LEU A 176 10.84 -1.65 19.31
N ARG A 177 10.12 -2.24 20.27
CA ARG A 177 10.64 -3.39 20.99
C ARG A 177 10.79 -4.57 20.02
N LYS A 178 11.72 -5.47 20.31
CA LYS A 178 11.82 -6.72 19.57
C LYS A 178 10.60 -7.60 19.84
N SER A 179 10.09 -8.24 18.79
CA SER A 179 9.07 -9.25 18.93
C SER A 179 9.61 -10.43 19.76
N PRO A 180 8.81 -10.99 20.68
CA PRO A 180 9.16 -12.23 21.37
C PRO A 180 9.08 -13.45 20.44
N ARG A 181 8.44 -13.31 19.28
CA ARG A 181 8.28 -14.38 18.30
C ARG A 181 9.51 -14.46 17.40
N ASP A 182 10.09 -15.65 17.30
CA ASP A 182 11.11 -15.92 16.28
C ASP A 182 10.43 -16.16 14.93
N THR A 183 10.57 -15.20 14.02
CA THR A 183 9.98 -15.26 12.69
C THR A 183 10.94 -15.76 11.61
N SER A 184 12.17 -16.18 11.99
CA SER A 184 13.15 -16.73 11.05
C SER A 184 12.69 -18.02 10.35
N ARG A 185 11.67 -18.68 10.90
CA ARG A 185 11.05 -19.90 10.38
C ARG A 185 9.72 -19.65 9.67
N LEU A 186 9.20 -18.42 9.69
CA LEU A 186 8.03 -18.08 8.88
C LEU A 186 8.46 -18.09 7.42
N GLU A 187 7.65 -18.73 6.58
CA GLU A 187 7.90 -18.75 5.14
C GLU A 187 7.81 -17.33 4.60
N GLU A 188 8.87 -16.89 3.91
CA GLU A 188 8.79 -15.75 3.01
C GLU A 188 8.01 -16.23 1.78
N CYS A 189 6.95 -15.52 1.41
CA CYS A 189 6.09 -15.91 0.29
C CYS A 189 6.81 -15.67 -1.04
N GLU A 190 7.77 -16.52 -1.37
CA GLU A 190 8.47 -16.51 -2.65
C GLU A 190 7.66 -17.28 -3.70
N ASN A 191 7.64 -16.80 -4.95
CA ASN A 191 7.02 -17.45 -6.12
C ASN A 191 5.48 -17.40 -6.21
N VAL A 192 4.86 -16.31 -5.78
CA VAL A 192 3.40 -16.14 -5.78
C VAL A 192 2.77 -16.18 -7.18
N GLU A 193 3.51 -15.82 -8.24
CA GLU A 193 3.06 -15.96 -9.64
C GLU A 193 2.91 -17.42 -10.11
N SER A 194 3.47 -18.41 -9.40
CA SER A 194 3.60 -19.79 -9.92
C SER A 194 2.45 -20.74 -9.55
N SER A 195 1.54 -20.33 -8.66
CA SER A 195 0.53 -21.26 -8.09
C SER A 195 -0.80 -21.34 -8.85
N GLU A 196 -0.94 -20.71 -10.02
CA GLU A 196 -1.95 -21.14 -11.02
C GLU A 196 -1.54 -22.48 -11.70
N SER A 197 -0.94 -23.42 -10.97
CA SER A 197 -0.72 -24.78 -11.45
C SER A 197 -1.89 -25.69 -11.06
N GLY A 198 -2.91 -25.66 -11.92
CA GLY A 198 -3.82 -26.75 -12.26
C GLY A 198 -4.16 -27.81 -11.21
N SER A 199 -5.43 -27.84 -10.83
CA SER A 199 -6.15 -29.08 -10.53
C SER A 199 -6.26 -29.92 -11.81
N GLY A 200 -5.14 -30.53 -12.23
CA GLY A 200 -4.99 -31.34 -13.43
C GLY A 200 -4.31 -32.67 -13.14
N GLY A 201 -5.11 -33.75 -13.07
CA GLY A 201 -4.72 -35.07 -13.55
C GLY A 201 -4.17 -36.08 -12.52
N THR A 202 -5.04 -37.01 -12.10
CA THR A 202 -4.70 -38.44 -12.24
C THR A 202 -5.46 -38.96 -13.46
N ASP A 203 -4.85 -38.79 -14.64
CA ASP A 203 -5.34 -39.39 -15.88
C ASP A 203 -4.93 -40.87 -15.88
N ASN A 204 -5.84 -41.73 -15.41
CA ASN A 204 -5.75 -43.16 -15.68
C ASN A 204 -6.05 -43.37 -17.17
N GLY A 205 -5.07 -43.90 -17.90
CA GLY A 205 -5.19 -44.26 -19.30
C GLY A 205 -6.47 -45.05 -19.58
N GLY A 206 -7.32 -44.47 -20.43
CA GLY A 206 -8.59 -45.04 -20.82
C GLY A 206 -9.19 -44.27 -21.98
N ASP A 207 -8.78 -44.68 -23.19
CA ASP A 207 -9.48 -44.57 -24.48
C ASP A 207 -10.70 -43.64 -24.51
N ARG A 208 -10.52 -42.37 -24.93
CA ARG A 208 -11.63 -41.44 -25.21
C ARG A 208 -11.56 -40.96 -26.65
N ARG A 209 -12.40 -41.56 -27.49
CA ARG A 209 -12.78 -41.01 -28.80
C ARG A 209 -13.21 -39.54 -28.67
N PRO A 210 -12.90 -38.68 -29.66
CA PRO A 210 -13.38 -37.30 -29.67
C PRO A 210 -14.91 -37.24 -29.63
N ARG A 211 -15.48 -36.44 -28.73
CA ARG A 211 -16.92 -36.15 -28.74
C ARG A 211 -17.27 -35.35 -30.01
N PRO A 212 -18.36 -35.67 -30.71
CA PRO A 212 -18.79 -34.89 -31.86
C PRO A 212 -19.21 -33.48 -31.42
N ARG A 213 -18.83 -32.47 -32.22
CA ARG A 213 -19.17 -31.07 -31.97
C ARG A 213 -20.70 -30.90 -31.97
N PRO A 214 -21.27 -30.04 -31.10
CA PRO A 214 -22.68 -29.69 -31.16
C PRO A 214 -23.00 -29.05 -32.52
N ARG A 215 -24.09 -29.48 -33.18
CA ARG A 215 -24.57 -28.84 -34.40
C ARG A 215 -25.00 -27.40 -34.10
N PRO A 216 -24.71 -26.43 -34.98
CA PRO A 216 -25.24 -25.08 -34.84
C PRO A 216 -26.77 -25.13 -34.89
N ARG A 217 -27.39 -24.38 -33.97
CA ARG A 217 -28.84 -24.22 -33.85
C ARG A 217 -29.35 -23.49 -35.10
N PRO A 218 -30.47 -23.90 -35.74
CA PRO A 218 -31.02 -23.16 -36.87
C PRO A 218 -31.37 -21.75 -36.42
N THR A 219 -30.84 -20.75 -37.11
CA THR A 219 -31.30 -19.36 -37.01
C THR A 219 -32.74 -19.29 -37.48
N GLU A 220 -33.66 -18.94 -36.58
CA GLU A 220 -35.03 -18.57 -36.97
C GLU A 220 -34.97 -17.34 -37.87
N GLU A 221 -35.52 -17.51 -39.07
CA GLU A 221 -35.66 -16.48 -40.10
C GLU A 221 -36.76 -15.49 -39.66
N PRO A 222 -36.57 -14.17 -39.77
CA PRO A 222 -37.58 -13.21 -39.35
C PRO A 222 -38.83 -13.31 -40.22
N GLU A 223 -39.98 -13.59 -39.59
CA GLU A 223 -41.28 -13.66 -40.25
C GLU A 223 -41.58 -12.40 -41.07
N LYS A 224 -41.81 -12.63 -42.35
CA LYS A 224 -42.20 -11.65 -43.35
C LYS A 224 -43.64 -11.21 -43.07
N ARG A 225 -43.84 -10.04 -42.45
CA ARG A 225 -45.16 -9.41 -42.33
C ARG A 225 -45.76 -9.16 -43.73
N PRO A 226 -46.93 -9.71 -44.09
CA PRO A 226 -47.62 -9.28 -45.29
C PRO A 226 -48.29 -7.92 -45.05
N GLY A 227 -48.01 -6.98 -45.95
CA GLY A 227 -48.65 -5.67 -45.99
C GLY A 227 -50.08 -5.71 -46.55
N LEU A 228 -50.88 -4.80 -46.01
CA LEU A 228 -52.03 -4.07 -46.58
C LEU A 228 -52.70 -4.58 -47.87
N ILE A 229 -53.98 -4.95 -47.74
CA ILE A 229 -55.07 -4.71 -48.70
C ILE A 229 -56.32 -4.55 -47.81
N GLY A 230 -57.13 -3.49 -47.76
CA GLY A 230 -57.66 -2.62 -48.80
C GLY A 230 -59.18 -2.86 -48.93
N GLY A 231 -60.01 -1.89 -48.52
CA GLY A 231 -61.46 -1.83 -48.77
C GLY A 231 -62.34 -2.08 -47.54
N LEU A 232 -63.54 -1.52 -47.39
CA LEU A 232 -64.26 -0.49 -48.13
C LEU A 232 -65.48 -0.11 -47.25
N LEU A 233 -65.87 1.17 -47.30
CA LEU A 233 -67.12 1.81 -46.86
C LEU A 233 -68.35 0.94 -46.45
N ASN A 234 -69.03 1.35 -45.37
CA ASN A 234 -70.47 1.65 -45.26
C ASN A 234 -70.75 2.21 -43.83
N LEU A 235 -71.11 3.47 -43.59
CA LEU A 235 -72.39 4.18 -43.77
C LEU A 235 -73.60 3.58 -43.00
N LEU A 236 -74.10 4.41 -42.06
CA LEU A 236 -75.47 4.56 -41.55
C LEU A 236 -76.02 3.55 -40.54
N GLY A 237 -76.56 4.09 -39.43
CA GLY A 237 -77.44 3.40 -38.49
C GLY A 237 -77.27 3.88 -37.07
#